data_AF-A0AAN8T2N0-F1
#
_entry.id   AF-A0AAN8T2N0-F1
#
_cell.length_a   1.000
_cell.length_b   1.000
_cell.length_c   1.000
_cell.angle_alpha   90.00
_cell.angle_beta   90.00
_cell.angle_gamma   90.00
#
_symmetry.space_group_name_H-M   'P 1'
#
loop_
_entity.id
_entity.type
_entity.pdbx_description
1 polymer ?
#
loop_
_entity_poly.entity_id
_entity_poly.type
_entity_poly.pdbx_seq_one_letter_code
_entity_poly.pdbx_strand_id
1 'polypeptide(L)'
;MILKDMDHRRSYLRRNADNENVEPKVLIYPLGEQVTRIKFRANFQVLAQAMITQANREVIAPVSPNVGMTVTRIRNFRRKNPSEFHNSKTDEDPQEFIDEVHKIVCIMVFSTVEKGELTTYQLKDVAKVWFNQWKEEMVVDAGPLDWNKFKGVFLDSFFPFEMREAKILRNWRRRSNLLT
;
A
#
# COMPACT_ATOMS: atom_id res chain seq x y z
N MET A 1 10.84 45.39 19.69
CA MET A 1 9.81 44.59 20.37
C MET A 1 8.59 44.53 19.46
N ILE A 2 7.90 43.39 19.45
CA ILE A 2 7.06 42.81 18.38
C ILE A 2 5.55 43.13 18.58
N LEU A 3 4.86 43.38 17.46
CA LEU A 3 3.43 43.15 17.07
C LEU A 3 2.27 43.09 18.11
N LYS A 4 1.17 43.80 17.79
CA LYS A 4 -0.26 43.38 17.63
C LYS A 4 -1.19 44.59 17.91
N ASP A 5 -1.88 45.16 16.92
CA ASP A 5 -3.13 44.71 16.27
C ASP A 5 -4.37 44.81 17.20
N MET A 6 -5.27 45.78 16.94
CA MET A 6 -6.69 45.68 17.30
C MET A 6 -7.57 46.80 16.69
N ASP A 7 -8.65 46.32 16.07
CA ASP A 7 -9.98 46.92 15.87
C ASP A 7 -10.21 48.03 14.81
N HIS A 8 -10.81 47.60 13.70
CA HIS A 8 -11.79 48.40 12.96
C HIS A 8 -13.19 47.79 13.14
N ARG A 9 -13.87 48.17 14.23
CA ARG A 9 -15.32 48.01 14.41
C ARG A 9 -16.04 49.28 13.92
N ARG A 10 -16.58 49.24 12.71
CA ARG A 10 -17.81 49.97 12.33
C ARG A 10 -18.60 49.07 11.38
N SER A 11 -19.46 48.23 11.95
CA SER A 11 -20.87 48.53 12.24
C SER A 11 -21.75 48.22 11.03
N TYR A 12 -22.28 47.01 11.05
CA TYR A 12 -23.44 46.56 10.29
C TYR A 12 -24.59 47.55 10.44
N LEU A 13 -25.16 48.01 9.33
CA LEU A 13 -26.58 48.31 9.14
C LEU A 13 -26.81 48.80 7.71
N ARG A 14 -27.20 47.89 6.81
CA ARG A 14 -28.44 48.05 6.03
C ARG A 14 -28.80 46.74 5.33
N ARG A 15 -29.94 46.18 5.73
CA ARG A 15 -30.66 45.10 5.04
C ARG A 15 -31.71 45.69 4.12
N ASN A 16 -32.10 44.87 3.12
CA ASN A 16 -33.30 44.92 2.26
C ASN A 16 -33.15 45.77 0.99
N ALA A 17 -33.50 45.31 -0.22
CA ALA A 17 -34.07 44.06 -0.70
C ALA A 17 -33.86 43.98 -2.24
N ASP A 18 -34.11 42.81 -2.81
CA ASP A 18 -34.46 42.55 -4.22
C ASP A 18 -33.34 42.60 -5.29
N ASN A 19 -32.78 41.43 -5.62
CA ASN A 19 -32.99 40.76 -6.92
C ASN A 19 -31.90 39.70 -7.21
N GLU A 20 -32.24 38.78 -8.10
CA GLU A 20 -31.60 37.50 -8.35
C GLU A 20 -30.29 37.62 -9.16
N ASN A 21 -29.22 36.99 -8.66
CA ASN A 21 -28.37 36.07 -9.43
C ASN A 21 -27.26 35.49 -8.54
N VAL A 22 -27.49 34.29 -8.02
CA VAL A 22 -26.41 33.45 -7.50
C VAL A 22 -25.89 32.64 -8.67
N GLU A 23 -24.81 33.10 -9.30
CA GLU A 23 -24.05 32.25 -10.22
C GLU A 23 -23.23 31.25 -9.38
N PRO A 24 -23.48 29.92 -9.47
CA PRO A 24 -22.60 28.96 -8.84
C PRO A 24 -21.28 29.00 -9.58
N LYS A 25 -20.19 29.39 -8.90
CA LYS A 25 -18.84 29.19 -9.43
C LYS A 25 -18.62 27.70 -9.62
N VAL A 26 -18.85 27.25 -10.85
CA VAL A 26 -18.60 25.88 -11.31
C VAL A 26 -17.12 25.60 -11.08
N LEU A 27 -16.83 24.69 -10.16
CA LEU A 27 -15.51 24.10 -9.98
C LEU A 27 -15.24 23.24 -11.21
N ILE A 28 -14.61 23.84 -12.23
CA ILE A 28 -14.14 23.13 -13.42
C ILE A 28 -12.96 22.27 -12.98
N TYR A 29 -13.23 21.01 -12.61
CA TYR A 29 -12.21 19.98 -12.65
C TYR A 29 -11.77 19.81 -14.11
N PRO A 30 -10.46 19.80 -14.43
CA PRO A 30 -9.99 19.65 -15.80
C PRO A 30 -10.52 18.34 -16.38
N LEU A 31 -11.43 18.46 -17.34
CA LEU A 31 -12.15 17.37 -18.00
C LEU A 31 -11.19 16.30 -18.56
N GLY A 32 -9.96 16.68 -18.91
CA GLY A 32 -8.91 15.76 -19.37
C GLY A 32 -8.48 14.72 -18.32
N GLU A 33 -8.46 15.07 -17.02
CA GLU A 33 -8.06 14.14 -15.96
C GLU A 33 -9.21 13.19 -15.59
N GLN A 34 -10.44 13.70 -15.59
CA GLN A 34 -11.64 12.87 -15.35
C GLN A 34 -11.88 11.89 -16.49
N VAL A 35 -11.76 12.32 -17.76
CA VAL A 35 -11.87 11.42 -18.92
C VAL A 35 -10.82 10.32 -18.84
N THR A 36 -9.60 10.63 -18.36
CA THR A 36 -8.54 9.63 -18.19
C THR A 36 -8.85 8.66 -17.05
N ARG A 37 -9.37 9.12 -15.91
CA ARG A 37 -9.84 8.23 -14.81
C ARG A 37 -11.05 7.38 -15.21
N ILE A 38 -12.00 7.93 -15.96
CA ILE A 38 -13.19 7.21 -16.43
C ILE A 38 -12.80 6.15 -17.45
N LYS A 39 -11.93 6.48 -18.42
CA LYS A 39 -11.37 5.51 -19.38
C LYS A 39 -10.59 4.41 -18.66
N PHE A 40 -9.76 4.78 -17.68
CA PHE A 40 -9.04 3.82 -16.85
C PHE A 40 -10.04 2.89 -16.14
N ARG A 41 -11.04 3.43 -15.42
CA ARG A 41 -12.09 2.66 -14.75
C ARG A 41 -12.87 1.75 -15.70
N ALA A 42 -13.24 2.25 -16.87
CA ALA A 42 -13.96 1.47 -17.89
C ALA A 42 -13.11 0.29 -18.39
N ASN A 43 -11.81 0.49 -18.60
CA ASN A 43 -10.90 -0.59 -19.01
C ASN A 43 -10.79 -1.68 -17.93
N PHE A 44 -10.75 -1.31 -16.64
CA PHE A 44 -10.78 -2.30 -15.55
C PHE A 44 -12.13 -3.03 -15.44
N GLN A 45 -13.24 -2.34 -15.69
CA GLN A 45 -14.58 -2.95 -15.70
C GLN A 45 -14.73 -3.96 -16.84
N VAL A 46 -14.27 -3.61 -18.05
CA VAL A 46 -14.28 -4.54 -19.20
C VAL A 46 -13.39 -5.75 -18.91
N LEU A 47 -12.21 -5.54 -18.32
CA LEU A 47 -11.32 -6.65 -17.93
C LEU A 47 -11.97 -7.55 -16.87
N ALA A 48 -12.56 -6.96 -15.82
CA ALA A 48 -13.27 -7.71 -14.78
C ALA A 48 -14.45 -8.52 -15.36
N GLN A 49 -15.22 -7.92 -16.27
CA GLN A 49 -16.33 -8.60 -16.93
C GLN A 49 -15.87 -9.73 -17.85
N ALA A 50 -14.76 -9.53 -18.58
CA ALA A 50 -14.15 -10.57 -19.40
C ALA A 50 -13.66 -11.75 -18.53
N MET A 51 -13.09 -11.48 -17.35
CA MET A 51 -12.67 -12.52 -16.40
C MET A 51 -13.87 -13.29 -15.83
N ILE A 52 -14.97 -12.62 -15.47
CA ILE A 52 -16.22 -13.27 -15.03
C ILE A 52 -16.80 -14.13 -16.16
N THR A 53 -16.79 -13.63 -17.39
CA THR A 53 -17.32 -14.35 -18.57
C THR A 53 -16.45 -15.55 -18.94
N GLN A 54 -15.13 -15.44 -18.81
CA GLN A 54 -14.19 -16.55 -18.99
C GLN A 54 -14.40 -17.63 -17.92
N ALA A 55 -14.55 -17.23 -16.65
CA ALA A 55 -14.81 -18.15 -15.54
C ALA A 55 -16.11 -18.97 -15.76
N ASN A 56 -17.14 -18.36 -16.34
CA ASN A 56 -18.38 -19.05 -16.69
C ASN A 56 -18.25 -19.96 -17.93
N ARG A 57 -17.28 -19.70 -18.83
CA ARG A 57 -17.01 -20.51 -20.04
C ARG A 57 -16.14 -21.73 -19.74
N GLU A 58 -15.37 -21.70 -18.66
CA GLU A 58 -14.50 -22.79 -18.18
C GLU A 58 -15.26 -23.93 -17.48
N VAL A 59 -16.60 -23.83 -17.34
CA VAL A 59 -17.45 -24.83 -16.68
C VAL A 59 -17.52 -26.18 -17.42
N ILE A 60 -17.00 -26.30 -18.66
CA ILE A 60 -17.11 -27.53 -19.50
C ILE A 60 -15.75 -28.23 -19.76
N ALA A 61 -14.64 -27.88 -19.09
CA ALA A 61 -13.35 -28.57 -19.26
C ALA A 61 -12.71 -29.01 -17.92
N PRO A 62 -12.35 -30.29 -17.74
CA PRO A 62 -11.78 -30.76 -16.48
C PRO A 62 -10.25 -30.67 -16.50
N VAL A 63 -9.70 -29.46 -16.30
CA VAL A 63 -8.41 -29.17 -15.63
C VAL A 63 -8.49 -27.72 -15.14
N SER A 64 -8.44 -27.49 -13.82
CA SER A 64 -8.69 -26.19 -13.19
C SER A 64 -7.75 -25.08 -13.70
N PRO A 65 -8.24 -24.07 -14.44
CA PRO A 65 -7.40 -22.99 -14.99
C PRO A 65 -6.76 -22.12 -13.90
N ASN A 66 -7.37 -22.09 -12.72
CA ASN A 66 -6.93 -21.31 -11.57
C ASN A 66 -5.57 -21.78 -10.99
N VAL A 67 -5.33 -23.09 -10.90
CA VAL A 67 -4.05 -23.64 -10.42
C VAL A 67 -2.91 -23.32 -11.39
N GLY A 68 -3.16 -23.40 -12.70
CA GLY A 68 -2.19 -23.04 -13.72
C GLY A 68 -1.76 -21.56 -13.67
N MET A 69 -2.70 -20.67 -13.36
CA MET A 69 -2.41 -19.24 -13.14
C MET A 69 -1.57 -19.00 -11.89
N THR A 70 -1.88 -19.64 -10.75
CA THR A 70 -1.11 -19.49 -9.52
C THR A 70 0.32 -20.01 -9.67
N VAL A 71 0.52 -21.18 -10.27
CA VAL A 71 1.87 -21.73 -10.54
C VAL A 71 2.69 -20.78 -11.43
N THR A 72 2.06 -20.18 -12.44
CA THR A 72 2.73 -19.21 -13.32
C THR A 72 3.15 -17.96 -12.56
N ARG A 73 2.28 -17.41 -11.70
CA ARG A 73 2.58 -16.24 -10.87
C ARG A 73 3.71 -16.53 -9.87
N ILE A 74 3.69 -17.68 -9.19
CA ILE A 74 4.77 -18.09 -8.27
C ILE A 74 6.11 -18.23 -9.02
N ARG A 75 6.10 -18.85 -10.20
CA ARG A 75 7.30 -18.93 -11.05
C ARG A 75 7.82 -17.54 -11.42
N ASN A 76 6.93 -16.61 -11.75
CA ASN A 76 7.29 -15.24 -12.08
C ASN A 76 7.85 -14.50 -10.86
N PHE A 77 7.29 -14.71 -9.66
CA PHE A 77 7.81 -14.16 -8.41
C PHE A 77 9.27 -14.58 -8.19
N ARG A 78 9.56 -15.88 -8.30
CA ARG A 78 10.94 -16.39 -8.20
C ARG A 78 11.86 -15.79 -9.26
N ARG A 79 11.38 -15.60 -10.50
CA ARG A 79 12.15 -14.96 -11.59
C ARG A 79 12.45 -13.48 -11.35
N LYS A 80 11.67 -12.79 -10.51
CA LYS A 80 11.98 -11.41 -10.10
C LYS A 80 13.12 -11.32 -9.10
N ASN A 81 13.54 -12.46 -8.54
CA ASN A 81 14.61 -12.53 -7.56
C ASN A 81 14.44 -11.51 -6.43
N PRO A 82 13.29 -11.56 -5.73
CA PRO A 82 13.04 -10.67 -4.59
C PRO A 82 14.16 -10.81 -3.55
N SER A 83 14.46 -9.71 -2.85
CA SER A 83 15.41 -9.73 -1.74
C SER A 83 15.02 -10.72 -0.66
N GLU A 84 16.04 -11.32 -0.06
CA GLU A 84 15.94 -12.17 1.12
C GLU A 84 16.25 -11.35 2.38
N PHE A 85 15.65 -11.70 3.51
CA PHE A 85 15.88 -11.01 4.79
C PHE A 85 16.33 -12.00 5.85
N HIS A 86 17.50 -11.74 6.45
CA HIS A 86 18.17 -12.66 7.37
C HIS A 86 18.10 -12.17 8.82
N ASN A 87 18.07 -10.85 9.03
CA ASN A 87 18.25 -10.15 10.30
C ASN A 87 19.64 -10.33 10.95
N SER A 88 20.53 -11.14 10.36
CA SER A 88 21.91 -11.32 10.81
C SER A 88 22.91 -10.41 10.09
N LYS A 89 22.49 -9.71 9.04
CA LYS A 89 23.33 -8.76 8.29
C LYS A 89 23.07 -7.33 8.75
N THR A 90 24.13 -6.53 8.83
CA THR A 90 24.07 -5.16 9.39
C THR A 90 23.57 -4.10 8.41
N ASP A 91 23.52 -4.43 7.12
CA ASP A 91 23.08 -3.56 6.02
C ASP A 91 21.63 -3.81 5.57
N GLU A 92 20.96 -4.82 6.13
CA GLU A 92 19.56 -5.10 5.81
C GLU A 92 18.63 -4.05 6.43
N ASP A 93 17.74 -3.50 5.60
CA ASP A 93 16.69 -2.58 6.04
C ASP A 93 15.32 -3.28 5.99
N PRO A 94 14.66 -3.51 7.14
CA PRO A 94 13.39 -4.24 7.17
C PRO A 94 12.27 -3.53 6.41
N GLN A 95 12.29 -2.20 6.33
CA GLN A 95 11.29 -1.43 5.58
C GLN A 95 11.51 -1.58 4.08
N GLU A 96 12.76 -1.49 3.61
CA GLU A 96 13.11 -1.68 2.19
C GLU A 96 12.75 -3.09 1.71
N PHE A 97 13.05 -4.12 2.50
CA PHE A 97 12.64 -5.49 2.22
C PHE A 97 11.12 -5.63 2.03
N ILE A 98 10.33 -5.10 2.97
CA ILE A 98 8.86 -5.15 2.88
C ILE A 98 8.35 -4.42 1.64
N ASP A 99 8.89 -3.24 1.34
CA ASP A 99 8.42 -2.42 0.23
C ASP A 99 8.76 -3.06 -1.13
N GLU A 100 9.95 -3.67 -1.26
CA GLU A 100 10.36 -4.41 -2.46
C GLU A 100 9.45 -5.62 -2.71
N VAL A 101 9.31 -6.51 -1.73
CA VAL A 101 8.50 -7.72 -1.87
C VAL A 101 7.05 -7.31 -2.16
N HIS A 102 6.52 -6.32 -1.45
CA HIS A 102 5.16 -5.81 -1.66
C HIS A 102 4.93 -5.32 -3.09
N LYS A 103 5.89 -4.60 -3.68
CA LYS A 103 5.81 -4.12 -5.06
C LYS A 103 5.71 -5.28 -6.04
N ILE A 104 6.53 -6.32 -5.87
CA ILE A 104 6.52 -7.49 -6.76
C ILE A 104 5.20 -8.24 -6.67
N VAL A 105 4.76 -8.56 -5.44
CA VAL A 105 3.53 -9.35 -5.24
C VAL A 105 2.26 -8.58 -5.63
N CYS A 106 2.27 -7.24 -5.54
CA CYS A 106 1.19 -6.40 -6.04
C CYS A 106 1.08 -6.41 -7.57
N ILE A 107 2.22 -6.35 -8.28
CA ILE A 107 2.23 -6.44 -9.75
C ILE A 107 1.67 -7.78 -10.23
N MET A 108 1.90 -8.86 -9.47
CA MET A 108 1.42 -10.21 -9.80
C MET A 108 0.01 -10.51 -9.30
N VAL A 109 -0.67 -9.55 -8.66
CA VAL A 109 -2.07 -9.64 -8.21
C VAL A 109 -2.31 -10.87 -7.30
N PHE A 110 -1.41 -11.13 -6.37
CA PHE A 110 -1.64 -12.13 -5.31
C PHE A 110 -2.68 -11.63 -4.29
N SER A 111 -3.45 -12.56 -3.72
CA SER A 111 -4.36 -12.29 -2.60
C SER A 111 -3.58 -11.87 -1.35
N THR A 112 -4.27 -11.29 -0.36
CA THR A 112 -3.62 -10.86 0.89
C THR A 112 -2.97 -12.01 1.65
N VAL A 113 -3.54 -13.22 1.60
CA VAL A 113 -2.98 -14.42 2.22
C VAL A 113 -1.74 -14.90 1.46
N GLU A 114 -1.85 -15.06 0.13
CA GLU A 114 -0.71 -15.47 -0.72
C GLU A 114 0.49 -14.50 -0.59
N LYS A 115 0.22 -13.19 -0.44
CA LYS A 115 1.26 -12.19 -0.19
C LYS A 115 2.02 -12.48 1.10
N GLY A 116 1.30 -12.71 2.21
CA GLY A 116 1.92 -13.06 3.49
C GLY A 116 2.78 -14.30 3.37
N GLU A 117 2.25 -15.37 2.78
CA GLU A 117 2.98 -16.62 2.58
C GLU A 117 4.24 -16.45 1.73
N LEU A 118 4.16 -15.76 0.58
CA LEU A 118 5.31 -15.52 -0.30
C LEU A 118 6.40 -14.67 0.36
N THR A 119 6.05 -13.72 1.23
CA THR A 119 7.05 -12.95 1.95
C THR A 119 7.76 -13.79 3.02
N THR A 120 7.04 -14.70 3.69
CA THR A 120 7.66 -15.62 4.65
C THR A 120 8.61 -16.63 4.02
N TYR A 121 8.48 -16.88 2.70
CA TYR A 121 9.43 -17.67 1.92
C TYR A 121 10.78 -16.96 1.73
N GLN A 122 10.80 -15.63 1.78
CA GLN A 122 12.01 -14.81 1.65
C GLN A 122 12.76 -14.59 2.97
N LEU A 123 12.17 -14.99 4.10
CA LEU A 123 12.86 -14.95 5.40
C LEU A 123 13.87 -16.08 5.49
N LYS A 124 15.08 -15.75 5.95
CA LYS A 124 16.21 -16.67 6.15
C LYS A 124 16.73 -16.55 7.58
N ASP A 125 17.55 -17.53 7.97
CA ASP A 125 18.34 -17.49 9.21
C ASP A 125 17.51 -17.06 10.46
N VAL A 126 17.96 -16.05 11.20
CA VAL A 126 17.31 -15.56 12.43
C VAL A 126 15.87 -15.11 12.16
N ALA A 127 15.62 -14.44 11.04
CA ALA A 127 14.27 -14.01 10.68
C ALA A 127 13.34 -15.20 10.42
N LYS A 128 13.85 -16.31 9.86
CA LYS A 128 13.05 -17.52 9.67
C LYS A 128 12.71 -18.20 10.99
N VAL A 129 13.66 -18.27 11.92
CA VAL A 129 13.45 -18.83 13.26
C VAL A 129 12.40 -18.03 14.02
N TRP A 130 12.53 -16.69 14.01
CA TRP A 130 11.53 -15.78 14.61
C TRP A 130 10.12 -16.03 14.05
N PHE A 131 9.97 -16.14 12.73
CA PHE A 131 8.66 -16.33 12.12
C PHE A 131 8.02 -17.66 12.52
N ASN A 132 8.81 -18.73 12.60
CA ASN A 132 8.30 -20.04 13.02
C ASN A 132 7.80 -20.00 14.46
N GLN A 133 8.55 -19.37 15.38
CA GLN A 133 8.15 -19.18 16.77
C GLN A 133 6.85 -18.37 16.88
N TRP A 134 6.80 -17.21 16.22
CA TRP A 134 5.60 -16.37 16.20
C TRP A 134 4.38 -17.10 15.61
N LYS A 135 4.60 -17.93 14.58
CA LYS A 135 3.54 -18.71 13.95
C LYS A 135 2.99 -19.79 14.88
N GLU A 136 3.83 -20.47 15.66
CA GLU A 136 3.39 -21.46 16.66
C GLU A 136 2.51 -20.83 17.74
N GLU A 137 2.89 -19.64 18.22
CA GLU A 137 2.09 -18.86 19.17
C GLU A 137 0.75 -18.39 18.58
N MET A 138 0.72 -18.09 17.28
CA MET A 138 -0.48 -17.70 16.52
C MET A 138 -1.53 -18.81 16.35
N VAL A 139 -1.12 -20.08 16.23
CA VAL A 139 -2.05 -21.20 15.93
C VAL A 139 -3.14 -21.34 17.00
N VAL A 140 -2.89 -20.81 18.21
CA VAL A 140 -3.82 -20.89 19.33
C VAL A 140 -5.07 -20.01 19.12
N ASP A 141 -5.02 -18.95 18.29
CA ASP A 141 -6.12 -17.97 18.27
C ASP A 141 -6.35 -17.19 16.96
N ALA A 142 -5.83 -17.65 15.81
CA ALA A 142 -5.79 -16.77 14.64
C ALA A 142 -6.04 -17.45 13.31
N GLY A 143 -7.04 -16.94 12.59
CA GLY A 143 -7.29 -17.22 11.17
C GLY A 143 -6.07 -16.95 10.27
N PRO A 144 -6.24 -17.08 8.94
CA PRO A 144 -5.14 -17.08 7.98
C PRO A 144 -4.16 -15.92 8.15
N LEU A 145 -2.87 -16.18 7.90
CA LEU A 145 -1.84 -15.14 7.84
C LEU A 145 -2.09 -14.25 6.63
N ASP A 146 -2.73 -13.10 6.82
CA ASP A 146 -2.79 -12.08 5.80
C ASP A 146 -1.55 -11.15 5.83
N TRP A 147 -1.33 -10.48 4.71
CA TRP A 147 -0.24 -9.53 4.49
C TRP A 147 -0.15 -8.40 5.54
N ASN A 148 -1.27 -7.81 5.94
CA ASN A 148 -1.24 -6.65 6.84
C ASN A 148 -0.83 -7.08 8.24
N LYS A 149 -1.34 -8.24 8.67
CA LYS A 149 -0.96 -8.87 9.92
C LYS A 149 0.52 -9.20 9.95
N PHE A 150 1.03 -9.87 8.91
CA PHE A 150 2.47 -10.14 8.76
C PHE A 150 3.29 -8.85 8.81
N LYS A 151 2.92 -7.83 8.02
CA LYS A 151 3.66 -6.56 7.94
C LYS A 151 3.71 -5.85 9.30
N GLY A 152 2.61 -5.84 10.04
CA GLY A 152 2.55 -5.25 11.38
C GLY A 152 3.55 -5.92 12.32
N VAL A 153 3.42 -7.23 12.52
CA VAL A 153 4.28 -7.97 13.46
C VAL A 153 5.75 -7.97 13.06
N PHE A 154 6.03 -8.02 11.76
CA PHE A 154 7.38 -7.96 11.22
C PHE A 154 8.04 -6.60 11.51
N LEU A 155 7.36 -5.50 11.19
CA LEU A 155 7.91 -4.16 11.42
C LEU A 155 8.02 -3.84 12.90
N ASP A 156 7.10 -4.30 13.73
CA ASP A 156 7.21 -4.09 15.18
C ASP A 156 8.36 -4.88 15.79
N SER A 157 8.72 -6.04 15.22
CA SER A 157 9.84 -6.86 15.71
C SER A 157 11.21 -6.36 15.23
N PHE A 158 11.33 -6.04 13.93
CA PHE A 158 12.63 -5.74 13.31
C PHE A 158 12.87 -4.26 13.04
N PHE A 159 11.82 -3.44 13.03
CA PHE A 159 11.95 -2.00 12.83
C PHE A 159 11.02 -1.21 13.75
N PRO A 160 11.18 -1.32 15.09
CA PRO A 160 10.30 -0.69 16.07
C PRO A 160 10.14 0.81 15.83
N PHE A 161 9.06 1.38 16.39
CA PHE A 161 8.69 2.78 16.19
C PHE A 161 9.86 3.75 16.45
N GLU A 162 10.65 3.52 17.48
CA GLU A 162 11.80 4.33 17.86
C GLU A 162 12.87 4.34 16.76
N MET A 163 13.10 3.21 16.10
CA MET A 163 14.02 3.11 14.97
C MET A 163 13.50 3.86 13.73
N ARG A 164 12.17 3.84 13.52
CA ARG A 164 11.51 4.60 12.44
C ARG A 164 11.69 6.10 12.63
N GLU A 165 11.40 6.60 13.82
CA GLU A 165 11.60 8.00 14.21
C GLU A 165 13.08 8.41 14.07
N ALA A 166 14.01 7.59 14.59
CA ALA A 166 15.44 7.86 14.47
C ALA A 166 15.91 7.88 13.01
N LYS A 167 15.35 7.04 12.12
CA LYS A 167 15.65 7.07 10.68
C LYS A 167 15.12 8.36 10.04
N ILE A 168 13.90 8.77 10.36
CA ILE A 168 13.31 10.03 9.89
C ILE A 168 14.17 11.22 10.29
N LEU A 169 14.51 11.33 11.58
CA LEU A 169 15.36 12.40 12.11
C LEU A 169 16.75 12.42 11.47
N ARG A 170 17.39 11.26 11.31
CA ARG A 170 18.68 11.15 10.60
C ARG A 170 18.57 11.65 9.16
N ASN A 171 17.49 11.30 8.45
CA ASN A 171 17.26 11.73 7.08
C ASN A 171 17.03 13.24 6.99
N TRP A 172 16.24 13.83 7.90
CA TRP A 172 16.05 15.27 8.00
C TRP A 172 17.37 16.01 8.23
N ARG A 173 18.19 15.54 9.18
CA ARG A 173 19.51 16.14 9.47
C ARG A 173 20.43 16.11 8.26
N ARG A 174 20.52 14.96 7.57
CA ARG A 174 21.35 14.82 6.35
C ARG A 174 20.91 15.78 5.26
N ARG A 175 19.59 15.91 5.02
CA ARG A 175 19.06 16.83 4.00
C ARG A 175 19.31 18.28 4.36
N SER A 176 19.19 18.66 5.64
CA SER A 176 19.49 20.02 6.11
C SER A 176 20.96 20.39 5.91
N ASN A 177 21.88 19.48 6.21
CA ASN A 177 23.32 19.73 6.07
C ASN A 177 23.80 19.78 4.60
N LEU A 178 23.02 19.25 3.66
CA LEU A 178 23.29 19.36 2.22
C LEU A 178 22.81 20.67 1.60
N LEU A 179 22.05 21.48 2.36
CA LEU A 179 21.43 22.73 1.90
C LEU A 179 22.10 24.00 2.51
N THR A 180 23.17 23.82 3.28
CA THR A 180 24.02 24.84 3.90
C THR A 180 25.45 24.69 3.41
#